data_AF-A0A015J8C0-F1
#
_entry.id   AF-A0A015J8C0-F1
#
_cell.length_a   1.000
_cell.length_b   1.000
_cell.length_c   1.000
_cell.angle_alpha   90.00
_cell.angle_beta   90.00
_cell.angle_gamma   90.00
#
_symmetry.space_group_name_H-M   'P 1'
#
loop_
_entity.id
_entity.type
_entity.pdbx_description
1 polymer ?
#
loop_
_entity_poly.entity_id
_entity_poly.type
_entity_poly.pdbx_seq_one_letter_code
_entity_poly.pdbx_strand_id
1 'polypeptide(L)'
;MTPSRKEYLYQLSDLSENSHTAEYLVTVIEKVIEGIGENRICAVVSDNAANVRNAQKIIHENHPTIENVRCVAHSINLIACDIVKEKFGERLLKGVNILTTFFRSSHQANAKLA
;
A
#
# COMPACT_ATOMS: atom_id res chain seq x y z
N MET A 1 21.27 -3.95 2.82
CA MET A 1 20.79 -3.75 4.21
C MET A 1 21.98 -3.38 5.08
N THR A 2 21.85 -2.34 5.91
CA THR A 2 22.92 -1.97 6.84
C THR A 2 23.06 -3.07 7.92
N PRO A 3 24.27 -3.31 8.46
CA PRO A 3 24.48 -4.31 9.51
C PRO A 3 23.63 -4.07 10.76
N SER A 4 23.34 -2.81 11.06
CA SER A 4 22.58 -2.39 12.24
C SER A 4 21.06 -2.50 12.08
N ARG A 5 20.55 -2.65 10.85
CA ARG A 5 19.11 -2.75 10.50
C ARG A 5 18.21 -1.74 11.24
N LYS A 6 18.72 -0.52 11.44
CA LYS A 6 17.95 0.54 12.10
C LYS A 6 16.81 0.99 11.20
N GLU A 7 15.65 1.17 11.80
CA GLU A 7 14.44 1.65 11.15
C GLU A 7 14.10 3.03 11.71
N TYR A 8 13.71 3.94 10.82
CA TYR A 8 13.40 5.32 11.17
C TYR A 8 12.10 5.72 10.50
N LEU A 9 11.23 6.36 11.28
CA LEU A 9 10.10 7.09 10.71
C LEU A 9 10.60 8.49 10.35
N TYR A 10 10.79 8.74 9.06
CA TYR A 10 11.26 10.04 8.58
C TYR A 10 10.14 11.09 8.55
N GLN A 11 8.98 10.70 8.01
CA GLN A 11 7.85 11.61 7.81
C GLN A 11 6.54 10.83 7.84
N LEU A 12 5.51 11.45 8.44
CA LEU A 12 4.11 11.10 8.24
C LEU A 12 3.41 12.31 7.68
N SER A 13 2.55 12.10 6.69
CA SER A 13 1.77 13.18 6.09
C SER A 13 0.38 12.64 5.82
N ASP A 14 -0.61 13.44 6.21
CA ASP A 14 -1.98 13.20 5.81
C ASP A 14 -2.21 13.83 4.44
N LEU A 15 -2.52 12.99 3.46
CA LEU A 15 -2.72 13.37 2.06
C LEU A 15 -4.17 13.09 1.61
N SER A 16 -5.09 12.83 2.54
CA SER A 16 -6.46 12.42 2.20
C SER A 16 -7.26 13.48 1.44
N GLU A 17 -6.93 14.76 1.63
CA GLU A 17 -7.57 15.87 0.92
C GLU A 17 -6.91 16.19 -0.43
N ASN A 18 -5.79 15.53 -0.76
CA ASN A 18 -5.04 15.80 -1.98
C ASN A 18 -5.45 14.87 -3.12
N SER A 19 -5.19 15.30 -4.35
CA SER A 19 -5.38 14.44 -5.51
C SER A 19 -4.32 13.33 -5.49
N HIS A 20 -4.75 12.07 -5.41
CA HIS A 20 -3.88 10.89 -5.46
C HIS A 20 -3.34 10.60 -6.88
N THR A 21 -2.94 11.62 -7.63
CA THR A 21 -2.39 11.45 -8.98
C THR A 21 -0.92 11.04 -8.92
N ALA A 22 -0.40 10.56 -10.05
CA ALA A 22 1.01 10.18 -10.15
C ALA A 22 1.92 11.40 -9.92
N GLU A 23 1.56 12.55 -10.50
CA GLU A 23 2.33 13.79 -10.44
C GLU A 23 2.42 14.29 -9.00
N TYR A 24 1.31 14.25 -8.25
CA TYR A 24 1.33 14.66 -6.84
C TYR A 24 2.24 13.74 -6.02
N LEU A 25 2.15 12.42 -6.20
CA LEU A 25 3.01 11.46 -5.53
C LEU A 25 4.49 11.68 -5.85
N VAL A 26 4.84 12.01 -7.10
CA VAL A 26 6.21 12.40 -7.48
C VAL A 26 6.65 13.59 -6.63
N THR A 27 5.86 14.67 -6.54
CA THR A 27 6.27 15.84 -5.75
C THR A 27 6.52 15.54 -4.27
N VAL A 28 5.79 14.58 -3.69
CA VAL A 28 5.98 14.17 -2.29
C VAL A 28 7.25 13.35 -2.14
N ILE A 29 7.50 12.39 -3.06
CA ILE A 29 8.68 11.53 -3.02
C ILE A 29 9.96 12.33 -3.28
N GLU A 30 9.95 13.23 -4.25
CA GLU A 30 11.06 14.15 -4.58
C GLU A 30 11.50 14.94 -3.35
N LYS A 31 10.56 15.54 -2.60
CA LYS A 31 10.88 16.27 -1.36
C LYS A 31 11.58 15.39 -0.30
N VAL A 32 11.21 14.12 -0.22
CA VAL A 32 11.86 13.17 0.68
C VAL A 32 13.26 12.81 0.19
N ILE A 33 13.43 12.60 -1.12
CA ILE A 33 14.73 12.33 -1.75
C ILE A 33 15.67 13.52 -1.56
N GLU A 34 15.21 14.75 -1.80
CA GLU A 34 15.99 15.97 -1.57
C GLU A 34 16.38 16.14 -0.10
N GLY A 35 15.44 15.92 0.83
CA GLY A 35 15.68 16.08 2.26
C GLY A 35 16.67 15.07 2.84
N ILE A 36 16.67 13.83 2.34
CA ILE A 36 17.62 12.78 2.77
C ILE A 36 18.93 12.88 1.98
N GLY A 37 18.85 13.26 0.71
CA GLY A 37 19.90 13.22 -0.31
C GLY A 37 19.88 11.92 -1.11
N GLU A 38 19.81 12.04 -2.45
CA GLU A 38 19.74 10.91 -3.40
C GLU A 38 20.79 9.83 -3.13
N ASN A 39 22.05 10.22 -2.92
CA ASN A 39 23.18 9.30 -2.69
C ASN A 39 23.07 8.45 -1.41
N ARG A 40 22.06 8.71 -0.56
CA ARG A 40 21.79 7.94 0.67
C ARG A 40 20.59 7.00 0.52
N ILE A 41 19.94 6.98 -0.64
CA ILE A 41 18.78 6.15 -0.94
C ILE A 41 19.20 5.14 -2.00
N CYS A 42 19.01 3.85 -1.71
CA CYS A 42 19.26 2.80 -2.71
C CYS A 42 18.00 2.34 -3.43
N ALA A 43 16.84 2.44 -2.78
CA ALA A 43 15.59 1.94 -3.33
C ALA A 43 14.38 2.63 -2.70
N VAL A 44 13.29 2.70 -3.47
CA VAL A 44 11.95 3.08 -2.99
C VAL A 44 11.04 1.86 -3.09
N VAL A 45 10.44 1.47 -1.96
CA VAL A 45 9.47 0.37 -1.89
C VAL A 45 8.07 0.93 -1.77
N SER A 46 7.16 0.58 -2.69
CA SER A 46 5.76 1.04 -2.62
C SER A 46 4.76 -0.02 -3.10
N ASP A 47 3.46 0.21 -2.90
CA ASP A 47 2.41 -0.69 -3.39
C ASP A 47 2.28 -0.66 -4.93
N ASN A 48 1.42 -1.51 -5.47
CA ASN A 48 1.28 -1.71 -6.92
C ASN A 48 0.07 -0.96 -7.52
N ALA A 49 -0.44 0.08 -6.84
CA ALA A 49 -1.53 0.89 -7.36
C ALA A 49 -1.11 1.63 -8.66
N ALA A 50 -2.08 1.92 -9.53
CA ALA A 50 -1.78 2.43 -10.87
C ALA A 50 -1.09 3.80 -10.87
N ASN A 51 -1.58 4.72 -10.03
CA ASN A 51 -0.99 6.04 -9.78
C ASN A 51 0.43 5.93 -9.19
N VAL A 52 0.62 5.05 -8.20
CA VAL A 52 1.92 4.79 -7.56
C VAL A 52 2.93 4.26 -8.58
N ARG A 53 2.56 3.26 -9.38
CA ARG A 53 3.43 2.75 -10.46
C ARG A 53 3.87 3.82 -11.44
N ASN A 54 2.96 4.72 -11.82
CA ASN A 54 3.29 5.81 -12.74
C ASN A 54 4.24 6.82 -12.07
N ALA A 55 4.00 7.16 -10.81
CA ALA A 55 4.90 8.02 -10.04
C ALA A 55 6.31 7.42 -9.94
N GLN A 56 6.41 6.11 -9.65
CA GLN A 56 7.71 5.46 -9.55
C GLN A 56 8.48 5.40 -10.88
N LYS A 57 7.80 5.32 -12.02
CA LYS A 57 8.47 5.41 -13.34
C LYS A 57 9.16 6.77 -13.48
N ILE A 58 8.44 7.84 -13.17
CA ILE A 58 8.97 9.20 -13.22
C ILE A 58 10.14 9.37 -12.24
N ILE A 59 10.01 8.86 -11.00
CA ILE A 59 11.10 8.90 -10.02
C ILE A 59 12.34 8.14 -10.50
N HIS A 60 12.17 6.99 -11.15
CA HIS A 60 13.30 6.23 -11.70
C HIS A 60 13.94 6.94 -12.90
N GLU A 61 13.16 7.64 -13.72
CA GLU A 61 13.68 8.49 -14.79
C GLU A 61 14.48 9.68 -14.24
N ASN A 62 14.01 10.29 -13.13
CA ASN A 62 14.68 11.41 -12.47
C ASN A 62 15.92 10.98 -11.67
N HIS A 63 15.87 9.81 -11.04
CA HIS A 63 16.93 9.25 -10.20
C HIS A 63 17.25 7.81 -10.62
N PRO A 64 17.97 7.58 -11.73
CA PRO A 64 18.27 6.24 -12.24
C PRO A 64 19.08 5.37 -11.27
N THR A 65 19.72 5.97 -10.27
CA THR A 65 20.50 5.27 -9.24
C THR A 65 19.62 4.66 -8.14
N ILE A 66 18.36 5.11 -8.04
CA ILE A 66 17.39 4.61 -7.05
C ILE A 66 16.57 3.49 -7.67
N GLU A 67 16.64 2.31 -7.05
CA GLU A 67 15.89 1.14 -7.48
C GLU A 67 14.40 1.28 -7.14
N ASN A 68 13.54 0.93 -8.09
CA ASN A 68 12.12 0.82 -7.85
C ASN A 68 11.76 -0.62 -7.44
N VAL A 69 11.29 -0.79 -6.20
CA VAL A 69 10.90 -2.09 -5.65
C VAL A 69 9.41 -2.12 -5.33
N ARG A 70 8.73 -3.20 -5.73
CA ARG A 70 7.33 -3.42 -5.37
C ARG A 70 7.21 -4.03 -3.99
N CYS A 71 6.16 -3.65 -3.26
CA CYS A 71 5.86 -4.21 -1.96
C CYS A 71 5.53 -5.72 -2.06
N VAL A 72 6.37 -6.54 -1.43
CA VAL A 72 6.19 -8.00 -1.38
C VAL A 72 4.92 -8.36 -0.60
N ALA A 73 4.64 -7.66 0.51
CA ALA A 73 3.44 -7.90 1.31
C ALA A 73 2.17 -7.67 0.49
N HIS A 74 2.13 -6.60 -0.32
CA HIS A 74 1.01 -6.35 -1.22
C HIS A 74 0.89 -7.45 -2.29
N SER A 75 2.01 -7.94 -2.82
CA SER A 75 2.03 -9.02 -3.81
C SER A 75 1.45 -10.33 -3.23
N ILE A 76 1.81 -10.67 -1.99
CA ILE A 76 1.24 -11.84 -1.29
C ILE A 76 -0.27 -11.65 -1.06
N ASN A 77 -0.70 -10.45 -0.66
CA ASN A 77 -2.11 -10.16 -0.49
C ASN A 77 -2.90 -10.34 -1.79
N LEU A 78 -2.36 -9.89 -2.93
CA LEU A 78 -3.01 -10.08 -4.23
C LEU A 78 -3.16 -11.57 -4.59
N ILE A 79 -2.12 -12.38 -4.35
CA ILE A 79 -2.18 -13.83 -4.57
C ILE A 79 -3.29 -14.45 -3.70
N ALA A 80 -3.35 -14.10 -2.41
CA ALA A 80 -4.40 -14.58 -1.53
C ALA A 80 -5.80 -14.13 -2.00
N CYS A 81 -5.95 -12.87 -2.42
CA CYS A 81 -7.20 -12.35 -2.99
C CYS A 81 -7.63 -13.11 -4.24
N ASP A 82 -6.71 -13.53 -5.10
CA ASP A 82 -7.04 -14.29 -6.31
C ASP A 82 -7.42 -15.74 -5.99
N ILE A 83 -6.73 -16.38 -5.04
CA ILE A 83 -7.10 -17.71 -4.55
C ILE A 83 -8.54 -17.73 -4.00
N VAL A 84 -8.93 -16.70 -3.22
CA VAL A 84 -10.29 -16.66 -2.65
C VAL A 84 -11.37 -16.28 -3.66
N LYS A 85 -11.02 -15.78 -4.84
CA LYS A 85 -11.99 -15.55 -5.94
C LYS A 85 -12.34 -16.84 -6.68
N GLU A 86 -11.62 -17.94 -6.46
CA GLU A 86 -12.03 -19.25 -6.98
C GLU A 86 -13.43 -19.62 -6.49
N LYS A 87 -14.17 -20.42 -7.28
CA LYS A 87 -15.59 -20.73 -7.03
C LYS A 87 -15.88 -21.18 -5.59
N PHE A 88 -14.96 -21.95 -5.00
CA PHE A 88 -15.09 -22.40 -3.62
C PHE A 88 -14.93 -21.23 -2.62
N GLY A 89 -13.85 -20.44 -2.76
CA GLY A 89 -13.59 -19.27 -1.93
C GLY A 89 -14.70 -18.21 -2.05
N GLU A 90 -15.19 -17.96 -3.26
CA GLU A 90 -16.23 -16.97 -3.52
C GLU A 90 -17.54 -17.34 -2.80
N ARG A 91 -17.92 -18.63 -2.81
CA ARG A 91 -19.11 -19.12 -2.08
C ARG A 91 -18.96 -18.95 -0.57
N LEU A 92 -17.80 -19.31 -0.02
CA LEU A 92 -17.52 -19.14 1.41
C LEU A 92 -17.56 -17.66 1.80
N LEU A 93 -16.89 -16.79 1.04
CA LEU A 93 -16.88 -15.35 1.28
C LEU A 93 -18.28 -14.74 1.24
N LYS A 94 -19.15 -15.18 0.31
CA LYS A 94 -20.55 -14.74 0.30
C LYS A 94 -21.27 -15.09 1.60
N GLY A 95 -21.13 -16.32 2.08
CA GLY A 95 -21.74 -16.75 3.35
C GLY A 95 -21.24 -15.93 4.55
N VAL A 96 -19.92 -15.77 4.65
CA VAL A 96 -19.29 -14.95 5.70
C VAL A 96 -19.77 -13.50 5.63
N ASN A 97 -19.80 -12.89 4.43
CA ASN A 97 -20.23 -11.51 4.27
C ASN A 97 -21.71 -11.29 4.65
N ILE A 98 -22.59 -12.27 4.41
CA ILE A 98 -23.99 -12.22 4.88
C ILE A 98 -24.03 -12.19 6.40
N LEU A 99 -23.29 -13.08 7.07
CA LEU A 99 -23.22 -13.13 8.53
C LEU A 99 -22.65 -11.84 9.10
N THR A 100 -21.51 -11.37 8.59
CA THR A 100 -20.89 -10.11 9.01
C THR A 100 -21.85 -8.93 8.83
N THR A 101 -22.58 -8.87 7.70
CA THR A 101 -23.56 -7.82 7.45
C THR A 101 -24.74 -7.89 8.41
N PHE A 102 -25.22 -9.09 8.73
CA PHE A 102 -26.30 -9.28 9.71
C PHE A 102 -25.89 -8.77 11.09
N PHE A 103 -24.72 -9.18 11.60
CA PHE A 103 -24.25 -8.72 12.91
C PHE A 103 -23.95 -7.23 12.93
N ARG A 104 -23.38 -6.67 11.86
CA ARG A 104 -23.12 -5.22 11.77
C ARG A 104 -24.40 -4.37 11.74
N SER A 105 -25.44 -4.85 11.06
CA SER A 105 -26.68 -4.08 10.84
C SER A 105 -27.74 -4.30 11.93
N SER A 106 -27.68 -5.40 12.67
CA SER A 106 -28.61 -5.69 13.76
C SER A 106 -28.04 -5.26 15.10
N HIS A 107 -28.62 -4.21 15.69
CA HIS A 107 -28.24 -3.73 17.02
C HIS A 107 -28.36 -4.82 18.09
N GLN A 108 -29.42 -5.64 18.03
CA GLN A 108 -29.64 -6.75 18.95
C GLN A 108 -28.62 -7.88 18.79
N ALA A 109 -28.24 -8.21 17.55
CA ALA A 109 -27.24 -9.24 17.30
C ALA A 109 -25.84 -8.76 17.67
N ASN A 110 -25.50 -7.50 17.35
CA ASN A 110 -24.22 -6.88 17.71
C ASN A 110 -24.03 -6.80 19.22
N ALA A 111 -25.10 -6.49 19.97
CA ALA A 111 -25.07 -6.43 21.43
C ALA A 111 -24.74 -7.79 22.09
N LYS A 112 -24.88 -8.91 21.37
CA LYS A 112 -24.49 -10.24 21.86
C LYS A 112 -23.03 -10.61 21.58
N LEU A 113 -22.31 -9.77 20.81
CA LEU A 113 -20.89 -9.95 20.49
C LEU A 113 -19.94 -9.12 21.39
N ALA A 114 -20.49 -8.14 22.13
CA ALA A 114 -19.76 -7.34 23.12
C ALA A 114 -19.67 -8.07 24.46
#